data_AF-A0A2E7TIR2-F1
#
_entry.id   AF-A0A2E7TIR2-F1
#
_cell.length_a   1.000
_cell.length_b   1.000
_cell.length_c   1.000
_cell.angle_alpha   90.00
_cell.angle_beta   90.00
_cell.angle_gamma   90.00
#
_symmetry.space_group_name_H-M   'P 1'
#
loop_
_entity.id
_entity.type
_entity.pdbx_description
1 polymer ?
#
loop_
_entity_poly.entity_id
_entity_poly.type
_entity_poly.pdbx_seq_one_letter_code
_entity_poly.pdbx_strand_id
1 'polypeptide(L)'
;MQVIKERIITKRDKEGRRETCEEQLRRMCKSIAEDISAGNPEGKDSKTASAWMEDVYDIRYLIDRDKEYMGAELMVAGGGPVIWVDTWRDQVKGWWGCDKVIVPYADNLGLNDYCEEMYSCS
;
A
#
# COMPACT_ATOMS: atom_id res chain seq x y z
N MET A 1 30.33 -4.35 -41.27
CA MET A 1 30.85 -4.46 -39.88
C MET A 1 30.30 -3.32 -39.01
N GLN A 2 28.97 -3.22 -38.87
CA GLN A 2 28.32 -2.07 -38.20
C GLN A 2 27.10 -2.49 -37.34
N VAL A 3 26.49 -3.64 -37.65
CA VAL A 3 25.27 -4.16 -36.99
C VAL A 3 25.53 -4.77 -35.59
N ILE A 4 26.79 -5.11 -35.28
CA ILE A 4 27.16 -5.77 -34.00
C ILE A 4 27.43 -4.79 -32.85
N LYS A 5 27.53 -3.47 -33.11
CA LYS A 5 27.76 -2.47 -32.05
C LYS A 5 26.47 -2.01 -31.35
N GLU A 6 25.33 -1.96 -32.03
CA GLU A 6 24.06 -1.51 -31.44
C GLU A 6 23.46 -2.50 -30.44
N ARG A 7 23.62 -3.82 -30.66
CA ARG A 7 23.11 -4.85 -29.74
C ARG A 7 23.88 -4.99 -28.42
N ILE A 8 25.06 -4.40 -28.33
CA ILE A 8 25.91 -4.48 -27.13
C ILE A 8 25.59 -3.33 -26.15
N ILE A 9 25.07 -2.21 -26.64
CA ILE A 9 24.79 -1.02 -25.82
C ILE A 9 23.55 -1.23 -24.94
N THR A 10 22.52 -1.92 -25.45
CA THR A 10 21.26 -2.10 -24.69
C THR A 10 21.35 -3.09 -23.52
N LYS A 11 22.42 -3.90 -23.42
CA LYS A 11 22.58 -4.87 -22.34
C LYS A 11 23.47 -4.38 -21.18
N ARG A 12 24.22 -3.29 -21.36
CA ARG A 12 25.17 -2.79 -20.34
C ARG A 12 24.57 -1.77 -19.36
N ASP A 13 23.46 -1.12 -19.69
CA ASP A 13 22.89 -0.06 -18.84
C ASP A 13 21.87 -0.57 -17.79
N LYS A 14 21.59 -1.88 -17.76
CA LYS A 14 20.60 -2.47 -16.83
C LYS A 14 21.18 -2.91 -15.49
N GLU A 15 22.48 -2.78 -15.27
CA GLU A 15 23.17 -3.30 -14.10
C GLU A 15 23.84 -2.14 -13.34
N GLY A 16 23.16 -1.62 -12.30
CA GLY A 16 23.83 -0.83 -11.26
C GLY A 16 23.22 0.52 -10.85
N ARG A 17 22.06 0.97 -11.36
CA ARG A 17 21.38 2.13 -10.76
C ARG A 17 20.73 1.71 -9.45
N ARG A 18 21.26 2.18 -8.32
CA ARG A 18 20.57 2.07 -7.02
C ARG A 18 19.26 2.84 -7.11
N GLU A 19 18.17 2.18 -6.75
CA GLU A 19 16.85 2.81 -6.62
C GLU A 19 16.94 3.94 -5.59
N THR A 20 16.35 5.09 -5.92
CA THR A 20 16.26 6.21 -4.99
C THR A 20 15.24 5.92 -3.88
N CYS A 21 15.31 6.63 -2.75
CA CYS A 21 14.34 6.48 -1.67
C CYS A 21 12.91 6.80 -2.14
N GLU A 22 12.74 7.79 -3.03
CA GLU A 22 11.44 8.15 -3.61
C GLU A 22 10.89 7.03 -4.51
N GLU A 23 11.74 6.44 -5.37
CA GLU A 23 11.35 5.31 -6.23
C GLU A 23 10.94 4.10 -5.37
N GLN A 24 11.71 3.80 -4.31
CA GLN A 24 11.38 2.76 -3.33
C GLN A 24 10.03 3.03 -2.65
N LEU A 25 9.83 4.24 -2.13
CA LEU A 25 8.58 4.65 -1.48
C LEU A 25 7.40 4.48 -2.44
N ARG A 26 7.54 4.96 -3.68
CA ARG A 26 6.48 4.88 -4.68
C ARG A 26 6.17 3.43 -5.06
N ARG A 27 7.19 2.57 -5.19
CA ARG A 27 7.02 1.14 -5.47
C ARG A 27 6.26 0.45 -4.33
N MET A 28 6.61 0.74 -3.08
CA MET A 28 5.95 0.16 -1.91
C MET A 28 4.48 0.60 -1.81
N CYS A 29 4.19 1.90 -1.90
CA CYS A 29 2.81 2.39 -1.87
C CYS A 29 1.95 1.80 -3.00
N LYS A 30 2.52 1.65 -4.21
CA LYS A 30 1.83 1.02 -5.33
C LYS A 30 1.57 -0.46 -5.09
N SER A 31 2.55 -1.22 -4.61
CA SER A 31 2.38 -2.64 -4.30
C SER A 31 1.22 -2.84 -3.33
N ILE A 32 1.19 -2.07 -2.23
CA ILE A 32 0.12 -2.16 -1.23
C ILE A 32 -1.24 -1.80 -1.85
N ALA A 33 -1.30 -0.72 -2.62
CA ALA A 33 -2.54 -0.32 -3.29
C ALA A 33 -3.04 -1.39 -4.29
N GLU A 34 -2.13 -2.01 -5.04
CA GLU A 34 -2.42 -3.09 -5.98
C GLU A 34 -2.86 -4.35 -5.26
N ASP A 35 -2.24 -4.70 -4.13
CA ASP A 35 -2.61 -5.87 -3.32
C ASP A 35 -4.04 -5.73 -2.77
N ILE A 36 -4.39 -4.55 -2.27
CA ILE A 36 -5.77 -4.26 -1.82
C ILE A 36 -6.74 -4.27 -3.01
N SER A 37 -6.36 -3.63 -4.11
CA SER A 37 -7.21 -3.53 -5.31
C SER A 37 -7.40 -4.87 -6.03
N ALA A 38 -6.44 -5.79 -5.93
CA ALA A 38 -6.56 -7.12 -6.50
C ALA A 38 -7.64 -7.95 -5.77
N GLY A 39 -7.86 -7.67 -4.48
CA GLY A 39 -8.86 -8.36 -3.67
C GLY A 39 -8.61 -9.87 -3.53
N ASN A 40 -9.69 -10.62 -3.28
CA ASN A 40 -9.69 -12.08 -3.18
C ASN A 40 -10.47 -12.75 -4.33
N PRO A 41 -9.91 -12.83 -5.54
CA PRO A 41 -10.63 -13.35 -6.70
C PRO A 41 -10.95 -14.87 -6.61
N GLU A 42 -10.29 -15.61 -5.73
CA GLU A 42 -10.45 -17.08 -5.61
C GLU A 42 -11.05 -17.54 -4.28
N GLY A 43 -11.48 -16.62 -3.40
CA GLY A 43 -12.05 -16.98 -2.09
C GLY A 43 -11.09 -17.79 -1.20
N LYS A 44 -9.78 -17.66 -1.41
CA LYS A 44 -8.76 -18.34 -0.57
C LYS A 44 -8.60 -17.56 0.73
N ASP A 45 -8.60 -18.27 1.86
CA ASP A 45 -8.53 -17.70 3.21
C ASP A 45 -7.34 -16.74 3.40
N SER A 46 -6.25 -16.96 2.67
CA SER A 46 -5.00 -16.18 2.71
C SER A 46 -5.09 -14.77 2.12
N LYS A 47 -6.24 -14.34 1.59
CA LYS A 47 -6.46 -12.99 1.04
C LYS A 47 -7.74 -12.34 1.58
N THR A 48 -8.12 -12.67 2.79
CA THR A 48 -9.23 -12.01 3.50
C THR A 48 -8.76 -10.70 4.13
N ALA A 49 -9.67 -9.77 4.42
CA ALA A 49 -9.35 -8.54 5.16
C ALA A 49 -8.68 -8.85 6.50
N SER A 50 -9.14 -9.89 7.21
CA SER A 50 -8.55 -10.34 8.47
C SER A 50 -7.10 -10.79 8.32
N ALA A 51 -6.78 -11.58 7.29
CA ALA A 51 -5.41 -12.03 7.04
C ALA A 51 -4.49 -10.86 6.67
N TRP A 52 -5.00 -9.90 5.89
CA TRP A 52 -4.25 -8.69 5.53
C TRP A 52 -3.95 -7.81 6.75
N MET A 53 -4.89 -7.76 7.71
CA MET A 53 -4.76 -6.99 8.94
C MET A 53 -3.73 -7.55 9.93
N GLU A 54 -3.27 -8.80 9.78
CA GLU A 54 -2.24 -9.40 10.66
C GLU A 54 -0.90 -8.66 10.56
N ASP A 55 -0.59 -8.08 9.39
CA ASP A 55 0.65 -7.35 9.13
C ASP A 55 0.56 -5.85 9.49
N VAL A 56 -0.56 -5.39 10.07
CA VAL A 56 -0.78 -3.98 10.45
C VAL A 56 -0.16 -3.68 11.82
N TYR A 57 0.63 -2.61 11.88
CA TYR A 57 1.32 -2.18 13.10
C TYR A 57 0.44 -1.33 14.04
N ASP A 58 -0.39 -0.46 13.49
CA ASP A 58 -1.23 0.49 14.24
C ASP A 58 -2.52 0.78 13.48
N ILE A 59 -3.58 1.05 14.22
CA ILE A 59 -4.92 1.33 13.68
C ILE A 59 -5.44 2.61 14.33
N ARG A 60 -5.84 3.58 13.50
CA ARG A 60 -6.47 4.82 13.96
C ARG A 60 -7.87 4.93 13.39
N TYR A 61 -8.87 4.91 14.26
CA TYR A 61 -10.26 5.10 13.86
C TYR A 61 -10.57 6.58 13.64
N LEU A 62 -11.16 6.89 12.49
CA LEU A 62 -11.79 8.17 12.20
C LEU A 62 -13.27 8.04 12.59
N ILE A 63 -13.66 8.77 13.63
CA ILE A 63 -15.03 8.82 14.12
C ILE A 63 -15.55 10.24 14.06
N ASP A 64 -16.86 10.37 13.94
CA ASP A 64 -17.54 11.65 13.96
C ASP A 64 -17.80 12.14 15.41
N ARG A 65 -18.60 13.20 15.54
CA ARG A 65 -18.97 13.76 16.86
C ARG A 65 -19.87 12.82 17.66
N ASP A 66 -20.73 12.07 16.98
CA ASP A 66 -21.70 11.15 17.57
C ASP A 66 -21.11 9.75 17.82
N LYS A 67 -19.79 9.61 17.60
CA LYS A 67 -18.98 8.39 17.74
C LYS A 67 -19.32 7.33 16.71
N GLU A 68 -19.93 7.73 15.60
CA GLU A 68 -20.16 6.88 14.45
C GLU A 68 -18.84 6.69 13.68
N TYR A 69 -18.60 5.46 13.27
CA TYR A 69 -17.44 5.10 12.47
C TYR A 69 -17.54 5.76 11.10
N MET A 70 -16.43 6.40 10.68
CA MET A 70 -16.32 6.93 9.33
C MET A 70 -15.30 6.12 8.52
N GLY A 71 -14.15 5.81 9.11
CA GLY A 71 -13.08 5.07 8.44
C GLY A 71 -11.92 4.77 9.38
N ALA A 72 -10.81 4.27 8.84
CA ALA A 72 -9.61 3.97 9.58
C ALA A 72 -8.34 4.37 8.81
N GLU A 73 -7.28 4.68 9.54
CA GLU A 73 -5.91 4.74 9.02
C GLU A 73 -5.10 3.57 9.59
N LEU A 74 -4.54 2.74 8.70
CA LEU A 74 -3.83 1.51 9.02
C LEU A 74 -2.33 1.67 8.72
N MET A 75 -1.47 1.52 9.73
CA MET A 75 -0.02 1.61 9.55
C MET A 75 0.54 0.26 9.12
N VAL A 76 1.05 0.17 7.90
CA VAL A 76 1.52 -1.10 7.28
C VAL A 76 3.03 -1.18 7.13
N ALA A 77 3.75 -0.07 7.30
CA ALA A 77 5.20 -0.06 7.26
C ALA A 77 5.78 0.98 8.21
N GLY A 78 6.83 0.57 8.93
CA GLY A 78 7.63 1.42 9.82
C GLY A 78 9.11 1.01 9.82
N GLY A 79 10.00 1.88 10.30
CA GLY A 79 11.46 1.60 10.37
C GLY A 79 12.25 2.01 9.12
N GLY A 80 11.59 2.58 8.12
CA GLY A 80 12.20 3.21 6.95
C GLY A 80 11.19 4.21 6.35
N PRO A 81 10.55 3.89 5.21
CA PRO A 81 9.34 4.59 4.82
C PRO A 81 8.22 4.32 5.82
N VAL A 82 7.43 5.34 6.12
CA VAL A 82 6.21 5.23 6.92
C VAL A 82 5.03 5.21 5.97
N ILE A 83 4.25 4.14 5.97
CA ILE A 83 3.10 3.96 5.06
C ILE A 83 1.83 3.72 5.86
N TRP A 84 0.80 4.48 5.50
CA TRP A 84 -0.54 4.42 6.06
C TRP A 84 -1.56 4.17 4.94
N VAL A 85 -2.56 3.33 5.21
CA VAL A 85 -3.72 3.10 4.34
C VAL A 85 -4.92 3.80 4.95
N ASP A 86 -5.47 4.79 4.25
CA ASP A 86 -6.68 5.54 4.64
C ASP A 86 -7.90 4.92 3.94
N THR A 87 -8.73 4.23 4.72
CA THR A 87 -9.95 3.56 4.22
C THR A 87 -11.11 4.52 4.01
N TRP A 88 -11.08 5.73 4.59
CA TRP A 88 -12.11 6.74 4.35
C TRP A 88 -11.97 7.38 2.97
N ARG A 89 -10.73 7.50 2.48
CA ARG A 89 -10.42 8.16 1.19
C ARG A 89 -9.88 7.22 0.12
N ASP A 90 -9.83 5.92 0.41
CA ASP A 90 -9.27 4.88 -0.46
C ASP A 90 -7.86 5.22 -0.97
N GLN A 91 -6.97 5.60 -0.06
CA GLN A 91 -5.63 6.08 -0.40
C GLN A 91 -4.53 5.47 0.48
N VAL A 92 -3.47 4.97 -0.17
CA VAL A 92 -2.20 4.64 0.47
C VAL A 92 -1.30 5.87 0.48
N LYS A 93 -0.92 6.32 1.67
CA LYS A 93 -0.05 7.49 1.90
C LYS A 93 1.28 7.02 2.44
N GLY A 94 2.37 7.43 1.79
CA GLY A 94 3.73 7.10 2.20
C GLY A 94 4.56 8.34 2.41
N TRP A 95 5.45 8.29 3.40
CA TRP A 95 6.43 9.33 3.69
C TRP A 95 7.82 8.74 3.88
N TRP A 96 8.82 9.40 3.30
CA TRP A 96 10.23 9.11 3.57
C TRP A 96 11.03 10.41 3.51
N GLY A 97 11.47 10.91 4.66
CA GLY A 97 12.15 12.21 4.73
C GLY A 97 11.23 13.34 4.27
N CYS A 98 11.59 14.03 3.19
CA CYS A 98 10.79 15.10 2.58
C CYS A 98 9.84 14.60 1.48
N ASP A 99 9.95 13.33 1.09
CA ASP A 99 9.15 12.76 0.00
C ASP A 99 7.80 12.31 0.53
N LYS A 100 6.77 12.56 -0.28
CA LYS A 100 5.40 12.14 -0.03
C LYS A 100 4.82 11.49 -1.27
N VAL A 101 4.26 10.29 -1.10
CA VAL A 101 3.55 9.58 -2.16
C VAL A 101 2.13 9.32 -1.68
N ILE A 102 1.16 9.51 -2.58
CA ILE A 102 -0.23 9.13 -2.38
C ILE A 102 -0.64 8.29 -3.59
N VAL A 103 -1.19 7.11 -3.34
CA VAL A 103 -1.68 6.19 -4.37
C VAL A 103 -3.13 5.82 -4.04
N PRO A 104 -4.11 6.12 -4.91
CA PRO A 104 -5.47 5.64 -4.73
C PRO A 104 -5.55 4.14 -4.97
N TYR A 105 -6.49 3.47 -4.30
CA TYR A 105 -6.78 2.04 -4.49
C TYR A 105 -8.30 1.82 -4.59
N ALA A 106 -8.72 0.60 -4.92
CA ALA A 106 -10.11 0.17 -4.81
C ALA A 106 -10.24 -0.85 -3.68
N ASP A 107 -11.17 -0.66 -2.73
CA ASP A 107 -11.35 -1.59 -1.62
C ASP A 107 -12.10 -2.87 -2.04
N ASN A 108 -11.39 -3.77 -2.71
CA ASN A 108 -11.92 -5.07 -3.12
C ASN A 108 -11.72 -6.15 -2.04
N LEU A 109 -11.05 -5.82 -0.93
CA LEU A 109 -10.88 -6.71 0.22
C LEU A 109 -11.99 -6.53 1.27
N GLY A 110 -12.68 -5.39 1.27
CA GLY A 110 -13.63 -5.02 2.33
C GLY A 110 -12.90 -4.61 3.60
N LEU A 111 -11.77 -3.91 3.47
CA LEU A 111 -10.99 -3.44 4.62
C LEU A 111 -11.76 -2.43 5.46
N ASN A 112 -12.52 -1.53 4.82
CA ASN A 112 -13.28 -0.54 5.55
C ASN A 112 -14.38 -1.20 6.41
N ASP A 113 -15.13 -2.12 5.82
CA ASP A 113 -16.20 -2.87 6.50
C ASP A 113 -15.62 -3.70 7.66
N TYR A 114 -14.49 -4.37 7.44
CA TYR A 114 -13.81 -5.13 8.48
C TYR A 114 -13.36 -4.23 9.66
N CYS A 115 -12.88 -3.01 9.37
CA CYS A 115 -12.50 -2.05 10.41
C CYS A 115 -13.71 -1.52 11.20
N GLU A 116 -14.86 -1.33 10.54
CA GLU A 116 -16.11 -0.96 11.20
C GLU A 116 -16.60 -2.06 12.17
N GLU A 117 -16.54 -3.32 11.74
CA GLU A 117 -16.88 -4.46 12.59
C GLU A 117 -15.97 -4.56 13.82
N MET A 118 -14.65 -4.38 13.63
CA MET A 118 -13.70 -4.36 14.74
C MET A 118 -13.97 -3.23 15.74
N TYR A 119 -14.28 -2.02 15.26
CA TYR A 119 -14.63 -0.89 16.12
C TYR A 119 -15.93 -1.14 16.89
N SER A 120 -16.93 -1.73 16.24
CA SER A 120 -18.22 -2.06 16.85
C SER A 120 -18.12 -3.12 17.95
N CYS A 121 -17.11 -3.99 17.87
CA CYS A 121 -16.81 -5.01 18.87
C CYS A 121 -15.83 -4.54 19.97
N SER A 122 -15.33 -3.30 19.90
CA SER A 122 -14.41 -2.69 20.89
C SER A 122 -15.14 -1.92 22.00
#